data_AF-A0A7S1A9I4-F1
#
_entry.id   AF-A0A7S1A9I4-F1
#
_cell.length_a   1.000
_cell.length_b   1.000
_cell.length_c   1.000
_cell.angle_alpha   90.00
_cell.angle_beta   90.00
_cell.angle_gamma   90.00
#
_symmetry.space_group_name_H-M   'P 1'
#
loop_
_entity.id
_entity.type
_entity.pdbx_description
1 polymer ?
#
loop_
_entity_poly.entity_id
_entity_poly.type
_entity_poly.pdbx_seq_one_letter_code
_entity_poly.pdbx_strand_id
1 'polypeptide(L)'
;MIFNETMLWGRCTWKAVTLVSGVCGVGCVVVQLYMHRQKTLLSVVDISPTSLLVDTVLRLVISSPLGEALLLSGGLLTRQLVAPAARSAECLEFVCLLPWDENLVDTLAARIRSALSVSEEWVFSLLSCKMVDEEEWPVLRFKLGVNRAQSQHEVQMYIHFNASMPSLKLSYVPAQGIPFPASAVAPETLFAFKLRDLLDGRDEHQKSVTAHDLFLLARYGDLNMDMLPRALDVVFSCWGRHLHIGCILDRSFGIDTASQRRWLAFREVCTADDVPLHMQEVVGVLADLIAPLRFQLRTLPLPHANGSAFPCTGSSEPGQEVSSTDIDTRVETWKSLGLCELKPTPEEEQIMNTVVGARQQLAKRQSCPLRPLAPLA
;
A
#
# COMPACT_ATOMS: atom_id res chain seq x y z
N MET A 1 9.11 -22.90 53.75
CA MET A 1 9.40 -21.74 52.88
C MET A 1 10.79 -21.93 52.30
N ILE A 2 10.85 -22.10 50.98
CA ILE A 2 11.89 -21.80 49.99
C ILE A 2 11.41 -22.56 48.75
N PHE A 3 10.97 -21.83 47.73
CA PHE A 3 10.62 -22.40 46.43
C PHE A 3 11.85 -22.34 45.52
N ASN A 4 12.14 -23.46 44.88
CA ASN A 4 13.15 -23.62 43.85
C ASN A 4 12.56 -23.15 42.52
N GLU A 5 13.19 -22.19 41.86
CA GLU A 5 13.04 -21.98 40.41
C GLU A 5 14.40 -22.18 39.75
N THR A 6 14.47 -23.19 38.89
CA THR A 6 15.63 -23.48 38.05
C THR A 6 15.29 -22.98 36.65
N MET A 7 15.76 -21.77 36.28
CA MET A 7 15.74 -21.32 34.89
C MET A 7 17.05 -21.73 34.18
N LEU A 8 16.90 -22.55 33.15
CA LEU A 8 17.94 -22.93 32.21
C LEU A 8 18.33 -21.74 31.32
N TRP A 9 19.45 -21.09 31.62
CA TRP A 9 20.11 -20.19 30.68
C TRP A 9 20.91 -21.00 29.65
N GLY A 10 20.51 -20.90 28.38
CA GLY A 10 21.28 -21.37 27.24
C GLY A 10 22.63 -20.64 27.17
N ARG A 11 23.71 -21.41 27.05
CA ARG A 11 25.10 -20.94 27.02
C ARG A 11 25.36 -20.04 25.81
N CYS A 12 25.47 -18.73 26.02
CA CYS A 12 26.26 -17.87 25.13
C CYS A 12 27.73 -18.03 25.48
N THR A 13 28.50 -18.70 24.64
CA THR A 13 29.96 -18.75 24.76
C THR A 13 30.54 -17.38 24.40
N TRP A 14 30.90 -16.61 25.41
CA TRP A 14 31.75 -15.43 25.24
C TRP A 14 33.17 -15.92 24.89
N LYS A 15 33.57 -15.80 23.61
CA LYS A 15 34.99 -15.86 23.26
C LYS A 15 35.61 -14.55 23.71
N ALA A 16 36.28 -14.57 24.86
CA ALA A 16 37.17 -13.50 25.26
C ALA A 16 38.27 -13.37 24.20
N VAL A 17 38.22 -12.32 23.40
CA VAL A 17 39.34 -11.92 22.55
C VAL A 17 40.36 -11.26 23.46
N THR A 18 41.41 -11.99 23.83
CA THR A 18 42.55 -11.44 24.55
C THR A 18 43.28 -10.47 23.61
N LEU A 19 43.17 -9.18 23.88
CA LEU A 19 43.91 -8.12 23.21
C LEU A 19 45.40 -8.25 23.58
N VAL A 20 46.21 -8.74 22.64
CA VAL A 20 47.66 -8.64 22.71
C VAL A 20 48.03 -7.19 22.45
N SER A 21 48.61 -6.54 23.45
CA SER A 21 49.12 -5.17 23.36
C SER A 21 50.31 -5.13 22.41
N GLY A 22 50.13 -4.54 21.23
CA GLY A 22 51.21 -4.27 20.31
C GLY A 22 50.69 -3.60 19.05
N VAL A 23 51.14 -2.37 18.82
CA VAL A 23 50.90 -1.51 17.64
C VAL A 23 49.60 -0.68 17.68
N CYS A 24 49.81 0.63 17.86
CA CYS A 24 48.83 1.70 17.82
C CYS A 24 48.08 1.80 16.49
N GLY A 25 46.78 2.15 16.54
CA GLY A 25 46.14 2.97 15.51
C GLY A 25 44.90 2.41 14.80
N VAL A 26 44.74 1.09 14.66
CA VAL A 26 43.68 0.52 13.79
C VAL A 26 42.56 -0.19 14.56
N GLY A 27 42.81 -0.60 15.81
CA GLY A 27 41.84 -1.34 16.62
C GLY A 27 40.65 -0.52 17.17
N CYS A 28 40.81 0.78 17.41
CA CYS A 28 39.75 1.62 17.96
C CYS A 28 38.58 1.85 16.97
N VAL A 29 38.88 1.92 15.67
CA VAL A 29 37.85 2.20 14.63
C VAL A 29 36.92 0.99 14.44
N VAL A 30 37.46 -0.23 14.51
CA VAL A 30 36.66 -1.47 14.35
C VAL A 30 35.75 -1.69 15.55
N VAL A 31 36.21 -1.40 16.78
CA VAL A 31 35.38 -1.53 17.98
C VAL A 31 34.31 -0.43 18.05
N GLN A 32 34.60 0.80 17.62
CA GLN A 32 33.58 1.86 17.51
C GLN A 32 32.52 1.56 16.45
N LEU A 33 32.89 1.03 15.28
CA LEU A 33 31.92 0.62 14.25
C LEU A 33 31.06 -0.56 14.72
N TYR A 34 31.65 -1.53 15.43
CA TYR A 34 30.90 -2.66 15.97
C TYR A 34 29.96 -2.25 17.12
N MET A 35 30.38 -1.32 17.97
CA MET A 35 29.56 -0.74 19.04
C MET A 35 28.47 0.18 18.50
N HIS A 36 28.70 0.92 17.41
CA HIS A 36 27.65 1.75 16.80
C HIS A 36 26.54 0.87 16.20
N ARG A 37 26.90 -0.27 15.59
CA ARG A 37 25.94 -1.26 15.06
C ARG A 37 25.22 -2.05 16.17
N GLN A 38 25.83 -2.23 17.34
CA GLN A 38 25.19 -2.91 18.48
C GLN A 38 24.39 -1.98 19.39
N LYS A 39 24.69 -0.68 19.47
CA LYS A 39 23.80 0.28 20.15
C LYS A 39 22.44 0.37 19.46
N THR A 40 22.37 0.10 18.15
CA THR A 40 21.12 -0.06 17.39
C THR A 40 20.34 -1.34 17.74
N LEU A 41 20.94 -2.30 18.45
CA LEU A 41 20.33 -3.61 18.74
C LEU A 41 19.83 -3.78 20.19
N LEU A 42 20.08 -2.82 21.07
CA LEU A 42 19.75 -2.93 22.50
C LEU A 42 18.97 -1.75 23.08
N SER A 43 18.61 -0.74 22.29
CA SER A 43 17.45 0.05 22.67
C SER A 43 16.25 -0.89 22.60
N VAL A 44 15.57 -1.07 23.74
CA VAL A 44 14.21 -1.63 23.73
C VAL A 44 13.40 -0.62 22.96
N VAL A 45 13.30 -0.81 21.63
CA VAL A 45 12.41 -0.04 20.80
C VAL A 45 11.02 -0.42 21.29
N ASP A 46 10.32 0.52 21.92
CA ASP A 46 8.91 0.34 22.25
C ASP A 46 8.16 0.15 20.94
N ILE A 47 7.92 -1.12 20.59
CA ILE A 47 7.15 -1.47 19.41
C ILE A 47 5.71 -1.05 19.72
N SER A 48 5.25 -0.02 19.02
CA SER A 48 3.86 0.39 19.08
C SER A 48 2.94 -0.81 18.81
N PRO A 49 1.89 -1.04 19.61
CA PRO A 49 0.89 -2.07 19.36
C PRO A 49 0.34 -2.02 17.93
N THR A 50 0.22 -0.82 17.36
CA THR A 50 -0.21 -0.61 15.97
C THR A 50 0.75 -1.26 14.98
N SER A 51 2.06 -1.15 15.19
CA SER A 51 3.05 -1.75 14.29
C SER A 51 2.99 -3.28 14.30
N LEU A 52 2.82 -3.89 15.48
CA LEU A 52 2.64 -5.34 15.60
C LEU A 52 1.37 -5.81 14.87
N LEU A 53 0.27 -5.07 15.03
CA LEU A 53 -1.01 -5.37 14.38
C LEU A 53 -0.92 -5.27 12.87
N VAL A 54 -0.33 -4.19 12.36
CA VAL A 54 -0.11 -3.96 10.92
C VAL A 54 0.74 -5.08 10.32
N ASP A 55 1.84 -5.47 10.97
CA ASP A 55 2.70 -6.56 10.51
C ASP A 55 2.01 -7.94 10.55
N THR A 56 1.12 -8.15 11.53
CA THR A 56 0.32 -9.38 11.62
C THR A 56 -0.69 -9.47 10.48
N VAL A 57 -1.45 -8.40 10.24
CA VAL A 57 -2.40 -8.32 9.12
C VAL A 57 -1.68 -8.49 7.80
N LEU A 58 -0.53 -7.82 7.61
CA LEU A 58 0.31 -7.99 6.42
C LEU A 58 0.63 -9.46 6.17
N ARG A 59 1.19 -10.14 7.18
CA ARG A 59 1.57 -11.56 7.09
C ARG A 59 0.41 -12.45 6.68
N LEU A 60 -0.76 -12.29 7.33
CA LEU A 60 -1.95 -13.09 7.04
C LEU A 60 -2.43 -12.87 5.60
N VAL A 61 -2.49 -11.61 5.15
CA VAL A 61 -2.96 -11.26 3.81
C VAL A 61 -2.04 -11.80 2.74
N ILE A 62 -0.72 -11.59 2.86
CA ILE A 62 0.22 -12.04 1.82
C ILE A 62 0.44 -13.55 1.82
N SER A 63 0.19 -14.24 2.93
CA SER A 63 0.27 -15.71 3.01
C SER A 63 -0.99 -16.38 2.47
N SER A 64 -2.03 -15.61 2.18
CA SER A 64 -3.26 -16.10 1.56
C SER A 64 -3.11 -16.19 0.03
N PRO A 65 -4.03 -16.87 -0.67
CA PRO A 65 -4.06 -16.87 -2.14
C PRO A 65 -4.17 -15.47 -2.77
N LEU A 66 -4.60 -14.46 -2.01
CA LEU A 66 -4.63 -13.08 -2.47
C LEU A 66 -3.22 -12.46 -2.59
N GLY A 67 -2.23 -12.96 -1.85
CA GLY A 67 -0.88 -12.41 -1.80
C GLY A 67 -0.13 -12.41 -3.14
N GLU A 68 -0.50 -13.29 -4.07
CA GLU A 68 0.08 -13.31 -5.43
C GLU A 68 -0.39 -12.12 -6.28
N ALA A 69 -1.56 -11.57 -5.97
CA ALA A 69 -2.17 -10.45 -6.67
C ALA A 69 -1.88 -9.09 -6.03
N LEU A 70 -1.18 -9.05 -4.90
CA LEU A 70 -0.89 -7.83 -4.15
C LEU A 70 0.61 -7.56 -4.09
N LEU A 71 0.99 -6.35 -4.46
CA LEU A 71 2.33 -5.82 -4.25
C LEU A 71 2.30 -4.84 -3.09
N LEU A 72 3.07 -5.09 -2.04
CA LEU A 72 3.26 -4.14 -0.94
C LEU A 72 3.78 -2.80 -1.49
N SER A 73 3.24 -1.70 -0.97
CA SER A 73 3.66 -0.33 -1.28
C SER A 73 3.62 0.54 -0.02
N GLY A 74 3.74 1.86 -0.20
CA GLY A 74 3.49 2.82 0.87
C GLY A 74 4.53 2.86 1.99
N GLY A 75 4.11 3.36 3.14
CA GLY A 75 5.00 3.61 4.29
C GLY A 75 5.69 2.36 4.85
N LEU A 76 5.03 1.19 4.84
CA LEU A 76 5.63 -0.07 5.29
C LEU A 76 6.76 -0.53 4.37
N LEU A 77 6.58 -0.37 3.05
CA LEU A 77 7.65 -0.67 2.11
C LEU A 77 8.80 0.33 2.27
N THR A 78 8.51 1.63 2.40
CA THR A 78 9.53 2.66 2.68
C THR A 78 10.36 2.25 3.90
N ARG A 79 9.71 1.90 5.01
CA ARG A 79 10.35 1.41 6.24
C ARG A 79 11.28 0.22 5.98
N GLN A 80 10.84 -0.75 5.18
CA GLN A 80 11.62 -1.93 4.84
C GLN A 80 12.85 -1.62 3.97
N LEU A 81 12.77 -0.62 3.09
CA LEU A 81 13.84 -0.27 2.16
C LEU A 81 14.93 0.62 2.77
N VAL A 82 14.59 1.52 3.69
CA VAL A 82 15.54 2.56 4.16
C VAL A 82 16.19 2.25 5.51
N ALA A 83 15.44 1.62 6.42
CA ALA A 83 15.87 0.98 7.68
C ALA A 83 14.64 0.84 8.60
N PRO A 84 14.38 -0.33 9.22
CA PRO A 84 13.16 -0.57 9.99
C PRO A 84 12.91 0.39 11.16
N ALA A 85 13.97 0.97 11.73
CA ALA A 85 13.90 1.81 12.93
C ALA A 85 13.52 3.28 12.64
N ALA A 86 13.60 3.75 11.40
CA ALA A 86 13.50 5.17 11.11
C ALA A 86 12.06 5.66 10.84
N ARG A 87 11.06 4.79 10.68
CA ARG A 87 9.73 5.22 10.25
C ARG A 87 8.62 4.33 10.80
N SER A 88 7.66 4.91 11.52
CA SER A 88 6.39 4.24 11.83
C SER A 88 5.51 4.20 10.58
N ALA A 89 4.77 3.10 10.39
CA ALA A 89 3.73 3.02 9.38
C ALA A 89 2.44 2.55 10.05
N GLU A 90 1.35 3.26 9.77
CA GLU A 90 0.08 3.12 10.48
C GLU A 90 -0.98 2.38 9.65
N CYS A 91 -0.75 2.27 8.35
CA CYS A 91 -1.63 1.62 7.40
C CYS A 91 -0.88 0.62 6.52
N LEU A 92 -1.66 -0.27 5.91
CA LEU A 92 -1.23 -1.18 4.86
C LEU A 92 -1.56 -0.55 3.52
N GLU A 93 -0.62 -0.56 2.59
CA GLU A 93 -0.85 -0.09 1.23
C GLU A 93 -0.41 -1.18 0.26
N PHE A 94 -1.27 -1.50 -0.70
CA PHE A 94 -0.99 -2.46 -1.76
C PHE A 94 -1.33 -1.89 -3.13
N VAL A 95 -0.60 -2.33 -4.14
CA VAL A 95 -1.04 -2.29 -5.53
C VAL A 95 -1.61 -3.67 -5.90
N CYS A 96 -2.87 -3.70 -6.36
CA CYS A 96 -3.51 -4.90 -6.87
C CYS A 96 -3.25 -5.06 -8.36
N LEU A 97 -2.78 -6.25 -8.74
CA LEU A 97 -2.49 -6.64 -10.12
C LEU A 97 -3.72 -7.15 -10.87
N LEU A 98 -4.84 -7.37 -10.17
CA LEU A 98 -6.10 -7.73 -10.81
C LEU A 98 -6.66 -6.49 -11.53
N PRO A 99 -7.28 -6.66 -12.72
CA PRO A 99 -7.99 -5.58 -13.36
C PRO A 99 -9.13 -5.10 -12.45
N TRP A 100 -9.38 -3.80 -12.45
CA TRP A 100 -10.52 -3.25 -11.72
C TRP A 100 -11.84 -3.78 -12.28
N ASP A 101 -12.72 -4.21 -11.38
CA ASP A 101 -14.10 -4.60 -11.64
C ASP A 101 -14.90 -4.28 -10.37
N GLU A 102 -16.08 -3.67 -10.49
CA GLU A 102 -16.92 -3.37 -9.33
C GLU A 102 -17.29 -4.64 -8.54
N ASN A 103 -17.45 -5.78 -9.23
CA ASN A 103 -17.70 -7.07 -8.57
C ASN A 103 -16.49 -7.61 -7.80
N LEU A 104 -15.30 -7.06 -8.05
CA LEU A 104 -14.08 -7.43 -7.36
C LEU A 104 -14.06 -6.91 -5.92
N VAL A 105 -14.83 -5.87 -5.61
CA VAL A 105 -14.89 -5.29 -4.25
C VAL A 105 -15.37 -6.33 -3.24
N ASP A 106 -16.50 -6.98 -3.50
CA ASP A 106 -17.06 -8.01 -2.62
C ASP A 106 -16.15 -9.25 -2.58
N THR A 107 -15.56 -9.61 -3.72
CA THR A 107 -14.62 -10.72 -3.84
C THR A 107 -13.36 -10.48 -2.99
N LEU A 108 -12.77 -9.29 -3.05
CA LEU A 108 -11.62 -8.91 -2.24
C LEU A 108 -11.98 -8.84 -0.76
N ALA A 109 -13.12 -8.24 -0.42
CA ALA A 109 -13.61 -8.20 0.95
C ALA A 109 -13.82 -9.61 1.54
N ALA A 110 -14.34 -10.56 0.75
CA ALA A 110 -14.47 -11.96 1.15
C ALA A 110 -13.09 -12.64 1.32
N ARG A 111 -12.17 -12.45 0.38
CA ARG A 111 -10.80 -13.00 0.44
C ARG A 111 -10.00 -12.45 1.62
N ILE A 112 -10.08 -11.16 1.89
CA ILE A 112 -9.43 -10.52 3.05
C ILE A 112 -10.02 -11.09 4.34
N ARG A 113 -11.35 -11.21 4.46
CA ARG A 113 -11.98 -11.84 5.63
C ARG A 113 -11.49 -13.27 5.85
N SER A 114 -11.42 -14.06 4.77
CA SER A 114 -10.92 -15.44 4.82
C SER A 114 -9.44 -15.53 5.21
N ALA A 115 -8.60 -14.62 4.71
CA ALA A 115 -7.18 -14.56 5.09
C ALA A 115 -7.02 -14.26 6.59
N LEU A 116 -7.85 -13.35 7.12
CA LEU A 116 -7.77 -12.92 8.51
C LEU A 116 -8.36 -13.94 9.50
N SER A 117 -9.30 -14.79 9.08
CA SER A 117 -9.91 -15.80 9.94
C SER A 117 -8.98 -16.95 10.37
N VAL A 118 -7.77 -17.03 9.79
CA VAL A 118 -6.77 -18.06 10.13
C VAL A 118 -6.06 -17.77 11.46
N SER A 119 -6.14 -16.54 11.95
CA SER A 119 -5.49 -16.13 13.20
C SER A 119 -6.23 -16.69 14.43
N GLU A 120 -5.52 -17.47 15.25
CA GLU A 120 -6.03 -17.95 16.55
C GLU A 120 -5.92 -16.89 17.66
N GLU A 121 -4.95 -15.98 17.57
CA GLU A 121 -4.66 -15.00 18.64
C GLU A 121 -5.48 -13.71 18.55
N TRP A 122 -5.85 -13.32 17.34
CA TRP A 122 -6.55 -12.07 17.03
C TRP A 122 -7.85 -12.34 16.31
N VAL A 123 -8.92 -11.68 16.75
CA VAL A 123 -10.23 -11.72 16.11
C VAL A 123 -10.37 -10.49 15.22
N PHE A 124 -10.40 -10.71 13.92
CA PHE A 124 -10.54 -9.66 12.92
C PHE A 124 -11.99 -9.51 12.45
N SER A 125 -12.43 -8.27 12.25
CA SER A 125 -13.70 -7.96 11.61
C SER A 125 -13.50 -6.91 10.52
N LEU A 126 -14.16 -7.09 9.37
CA LEU A 126 -14.22 -6.07 8.35
C LEU A 126 -15.30 -5.06 8.74
N LEU A 127 -14.90 -3.86 9.16
CA LEU A 127 -15.82 -2.80 9.59
C LEU A 127 -16.41 -2.04 8.41
N SER A 128 -15.59 -1.78 7.38
CA SER A 128 -16.06 -1.19 6.13
C SER A 128 -15.09 -1.45 4.98
N CYS A 129 -15.62 -1.51 3.76
CA CYS A 129 -14.88 -1.41 2.51
C CYS A 129 -15.52 -0.29 1.69
N LYS A 130 -14.74 0.72 1.30
CA LYS A 130 -15.24 1.86 0.53
C LYS A 130 -14.27 2.19 -0.60
N MET A 131 -14.82 2.53 -1.75
CA MET A 131 -14.04 3.22 -2.78
C MET A 131 -13.74 4.64 -2.30
N VAL A 132 -12.53 5.11 -2.58
CA VAL A 132 -12.12 6.50 -2.33
C VAL A 132 -12.28 7.23 -3.65
N ASP A 133 -13.39 7.97 -3.78
CA ASP A 133 -13.83 8.65 -5.02
C ASP A 133 -12.93 9.81 -5.47
N GLU A 134 -11.81 10.01 -4.76
CA GLU A 134 -10.96 11.18 -4.96
C GLU A 134 -9.79 10.90 -5.90
N GLU A 135 -9.55 9.65 -6.33
CA GLU A 135 -8.40 9.28 -7.16
C GLU A 135 -8.78 8.92 -8.60
N GLU A 136 -7.89 9.23 -9.56
CA GLU A 136 -8.04 8.81 -10.96
C GLU A 136 -7.97 7.29 -11.14
N TRP A 137 -7.45 6.60 -10.12
CA TRP A 137 -7.39 5.16 -10.03
C TRP A 137 -8.30 4.71 -8.89
N PRO A 138 -9.10 3.66 -9.07
CA PRO A 138 -9.88 3.10 -7.98
C PRO A 138 -8.95 2.75 -6.82
N VAL A 139 -9.28 3.27 -5.64
CA VAL A 139 -8.63 2.87 -4.39
C VAL A 139 -9.70 2.35 -3.46
N LEU A 140 -9.51 1.13 -2.99
CA LEU A 140 -10.34 0.56 -1.95
C LEU A 140 -9.69 0.78 -0.59
N ARG A 141 -10.43 1.42 0.30
CA ARG A 141 -10.07 1.55 1.72
C ARG A 141 -10.85 0.54 2.53
N PHE A 142 -10.11 -0.40 3.12
CA PHE A 142 -10.59 -1.36 4.09
C PHE A 142 -10.31 -0.84 5.50
N LYS A 143 -11.33 -0.93 6.34
CA LYS A 143 -11.28 -0.62 7.76
C LYS A 143 -11.44 -1.91 8.54
N LEU A 144 -10.38 -2.35 9.22
CA LEU A 144 -10.34 -3.62 9.93
C LEU A 144 -10.41 -3.37 11.43
N GLY A 145 -11.39 -3.98 12.09
CA GLY A 145 -11.46 -4.06 13.55
C GLY A 145 -10.62 -5.23 14.02
N VAL A 146 -9.79 -5.00 15.03
CA VAL A 146 -8.93 -6.04 15.61
C VAL A 146 -9.17 -6.12 17.09
N ASN A 147 -9.61 -7.29 17.56
CA ASN A 147 -9.88 -7.54 18.97
C ASN A 147 -8.94 -8.60 19.52
N ARG A 148 -8.39 -8.35 20.71
CA ARG A 148 -7.68 -9.35 21.51
C ARG A 148 -7.97 -9.13 22.98
N ALA A 149 -8.50 -10.17 23.62
CA ALA A 149 -8.98 -10.11 25.00
C ALA A 149 -9.95 -8.92 25.21
N GLN A 150 -9.49 -7.83 25.84
CA GLN A 150 -10.28 -6.64 26.15
C GLN A 150 -9.87 -5.39 25.34
N SER A 151 -8.87 -5.50 24.46
CA SER A 151 -8.45 -4.36 23.63
C SER A 151 -9.08 -4.42 22.25
N GLN A 152 -9.54 -3.27 21.78
CA GLN A 152 -10.06 -3.04 20.44
C GLN A 152 -9.16 -2.05 19.72
N HIS A 153 -8.71 -2.43 18.54
CA HIS A 153 -7.85 -1.63 17.68
C HIS A 153 -8.44 -1.56 16.28
N GLU A 154 -7.92 -0.63 15.49
CA GLU A 154 -8.29 -0.43 14.11
C GLU A 154 -7.04 -0.44 13.23
N VAL A 155 -7.11 -1.14 12.10
CA VAL A 155 -6.08 -1.13 11.07
C VAL A 155 -6.73 -0.68 9.76
N GLN A 156 -6.06 0.23 9.07
CA GLN A 156 -6.46 0.67 7.73
C GLN A 156 -5.62 -0.01 6.67
N MET A 157 -6.26 -0.38 5.57
CA MET A 157 -5.62 -0.95 4.40
C MET A 157 -6.14 -0.27 3.14
N TYR A 158 -5.24 0.15 2.29
CA TYR A 158 -5.49 0.77 1.00
C TYR A 158 -5.04 -0.17 -0.10
N ILE A 159 -5.91 -0.42 -1.07
CA ILE A 159 -5.60 -1.22 -2.24
C ILE A 159 -5.82 -0.35 -3.48
N HIS A 160 -4.72 0.07 -4.10
CA HIS A 160 -4.71 0.80 -5.35
C HIS A 160 -4.75 -0.19 -6.50
N PHE A 161 -5.62 0.03 -7.48
CA PHE A 161 -5.64 -0.80 -8.68
C PHE A 161 -4.71 -0.19 -9.71
N ASN A 162 -3.73 -0.98 -10.20
CA ASN A 162 -2.88 -0.54 -11.30
C ASN A 162 -2.40 -1.75 -12.11
N ALA A 163 -2.74 -1.77 -13.39
CA ALA A 163 -2.70 -2.97 -14.22
C ALA A 163 -1.30 -3.50 -14.57
N SER A 164 -0.21 -2.76 -14.29
CA SER A 164 1.13 -3.26 -14.58
C SER A 164 2.22 -2.47 -13.85
N MET A 165 2.80 -3.07 -12.81
CA MET A 165 3.95 -2.51 -12.12
C MET A 165 5.07 -3.55 -11.99
N PRO A 166 6.35 -3.15 -12.12
CA PRO A 166 7.46 -4.04 -11.82
C PRO A 166 7.40 -4.44 -10.34
N SER A 167 7.54 -5.74 -10.09
CA SER A 167 7.53 -6.30 -8.75
C SER A 167 8.93 -6.68 -8.28
N LEU A 168 9.15 -6.52 -6.99
CA LEU A 168 10.32 -6.98 -6.25
C LEU A 168 9.88 -8.05 -5.27
N LYS A 169 10.60 -9.17 -5.24
CA LYS A 169 10.47 -10.16 -4.16
C LYS A 169 11.44 -9.77 -3.05
N LEU A 170 10.95 -9.66 -1.82
CA LEU A 170 11.76 -9.33 -0.66
C LEU A 170 11.46 -10.24 0.53
N SER A 171 12.43 -10.34 1.44
CA SER A 171 12.22 -10.93 2.77
C SER A 171 11.83 -9.81 3.73
N TYR A 172 10.54 -9.66 3.99
CA TYR A 172 10.00 -8.61 4.86
C TYR A 172 10.39 -8.88 6.31
N VAL A 173 10.93 -7.87 7.00
CA VAL A 173 11.35 -7.97 8.40
C VAL A 173 10.31 -7.23 9.25
N PRO A 174 9.38 -7.95 9.93
CA PRO A 174 8.41 -7.30 10.79
C PRO A 174 9.09 -6.69 12.02
N ALA A 175 8.40 -5.77 12.69
CA ALA A 175 8.86 -5.20 13.96
C ALA A 175 9.09 -6.30 15.02
N GLN A 176 8.27 -7.35 14.98
CA GLN A 176 8.42 -8.54 15.82
C GLN A 176 8.15 -9.82 15.03
N GLY A 177 8.93 -10.86 15.34
CA GLY A 177 8.74 -12.21 14.80
C GLY A 177 9.72 -12.56 13.67
N ILE A 178 9.37 -13.60 12.92
CA ILE A 178 10.25 -14.18 11.89
C ILE A 178 10.01 -13.45 10.55
N PRO A 179 11.06 -13.08 9.80
CA PRO A 179 10.91 -12.56 8.43
C PRO A 179 10.10 -13.49 7.53
N PHE A 180 9.41 -12.93 6.54
CA PHE A 180 8.57 -13.69 5.62
C PHE A 180 8.67 -13.14 4.18
N PRO A 181 8.47 -13.98 3.15
CA PRO A 181 8.52 -13.51 1.77
C PRO A 181 7.32 -12.60 1.46
N ALA A 182 7.58 -11.49 0.77
CA ALA A 182 6.54 -10.59 0.27
C ALA A 182 6.85 -10.15 -1.17
N SER A 183 5.81 -9.90 -1.95
CA SER A 183 5.91 -9.15 -3.19
C SER A 183 5.70 -7.68 -2.89
N ALA A 184 6.52 -6.81 -3.48
CA ALA A 184 6.47 -5.37 -3.31
C ALA A 184 6.61 -4.68 -4.67
N VAL A 185 6.27 -3.40 -4.74
CA VAL A 185 6.66 -2.57 -5.88
C VAL A 185 8.18 -2.32 -5.86
N ALA A 186 8.79 -2.12 -7.03
CA ALA A 186 10.19 -1.73 -7.10
C ALA A 186 10.44 -0.37 -6.39
N PRO A 187 11.63 -0.15 -5.78
CA PRO A 187 11.95 1.11 -5.08
C PRO A 187 11.73 2.37 -5.92
N GLU A 188 12.03 2.33 -7.21
CA GLU A 188 11.84 3.44 -8.13
C GLU A 188 10.36 3.73 -8.39
N THR A 189 9.53 2.68 -8.40
CA THR A 189 8.07 2.82 -8.53
C THR A 189 7.47 3.40 -7.26
N LEU A 190 7.94 2.96 -6.09
CA LEU A 190 7.54 3.57 -4.82
C LEU A 190 7.93 5.04 -4.75
N PHE A 191 9.17 5.38 -5.15
CA PHE A 191 9.64 6.76 -5.23
C PHE A 191 8.75 7.58 -6.17
N ALA A 192 8.41 7.04 -7.34
CA ALA A 192 7.53 7.71 -8.30
C ALA A 192 6.11 7.95 -7.74
N PHE A 193 5.52 6.98 -7.04
CA PHE A 193 4.23 7.17 -6.35
C PHE A 193 4.31 8.28 -5.30
N LYS A 194 5.33 8.24 -4.43
CA LYS A 194 5.51 9.27 -3.41
C LYS A 194 5.74 10.65 -4.02
N LEU A 195 6.49 10.75 -5.13
CA LEU A 195 6.71 12.02 -5.82
C LEU A 195 5.41 12.57 -6.40
N ARG A 196 4.58 11.70 -7.00
CA ARG A 196 3.23 12.07 -7.46
C ARG A 196 2.40 12.62 -6.29
N ASP A 197 2.33 11.89 -5.18
CA ASP A 197 1.52 12.26 -4.02
C ASP A 197 1.97 13.61 -3.41
N LEU A 198 3.29 13.87 -3.40
CA LEU A 198 3.85 15.15 -2.96
C LEU A 198 3.38 16.32 -3.84
N LEU A 199 3.35 16.12 -5.15
CA LEU A 199 3.07 17.17 -6.14
C LEU A 199 1.57 17.42 -6.35
N ASP A 200 0.73 16.40 -6.23
CA ASP A 200 -0.71 16.48 -6.46
C ASP A 200 -1.43 17.38 -5.42
N GLY A 201 -0.94 17.37 -4.19
CA GLY A 201 -1.31 18.35 -3.19
C GLY A 201 -2.72 18.31 -2.63
N ARG A 202 -3.42 17.18 -2.78
CA ARG A 202 -4.75 16.96 -2.18
C ARG A 202 -4.75 16.94 -0.65
N ASP A 203 -3.70 16.41 -0.02
CA ASP A 203 -3.57 16.34 1.43
C ASP A 203 -2.30 17.04 1.92
N GLU A 204 -2.47 18.26 2.41
CA GLU A 204 -1.39 19.09 2.98
C GLU A 204 -0.74 18.49 4.23
N HIS A 205 -1.45 17.64 4.98
CA HIS A 205 -0.88 16.96 6.15
C HIS A 205 0.06 15.83 5.73
N GLN A 206 -0.36 15.05 4.73
CA GLN A 206 0.45 13.95 4.18
C GLN A 206 1.68 14.42 3.41
N LYS A 207 1.73 15.68 2.96
CA LYS A 207 2.90 16.23 2.25
C LYS A 207 4.19 16.13 3.05
N SER A 208 4.19 16.50 4.33
CA SER A 208 5.42 16.44 5.16
C SER A 208 5.90 15.00 5.32
N VAL A 209 4.97 14.07 5.56
CA VAL A 209 5.27 12.63 5.66
C VAL A 209 5.84 12.11 4.34
N THR A 210 5.18 12.43 3.22
CA THR A 210 5.59 12.01 1.88
C THR A 210 6.95 12.59 1.48
N ALA A 211 7.21 13.86 1.83
CA ALA A 211 8.50 14.50 1.62
C ALA A 211 9.61 13.81 2.43
N HIS A 212 9.34 13.44 3.68
CA HIS A 212 10.29 12.66 4.48
C HIS A 212 10.54 11.28 3.91
N ASP A 213 9.49 10.54 3.51
CA ASP A 213 9.62 9.25 2.84
C ASP A 213 10.50 9.36 1.57
N LEU A 214 10.29 10.39 0.74
CA LEU A 214 11.10 10.65 -0.45
C LEU A 214 12.55 10.96 -0.11
N PHE A 215 12.79 11.76 0.94
CA PHE A 215 14.14 12.03 1.43
C PHE A 215 14.85 10.73 1.84
N LEU A 216 14.17 9.88 2.62
CA LEU A 216 14.72 8.60 3.07
C LEU A 216 15.01 7.69 1.88
N LEU A 217 14.10 7.58 0.90
CA LEU A 217 14.31 6.78 -0.31
C LEU A 217 15.48 7.32 -1.15
N ALA A 218 15.58 8.64 -1.31
CA ALA A 218 16.67 9.26 -2.05
C ALA A 218 18.04 9.05 -1.39
N ARG A 219 18.08 8.99 -0.06
CA ARG A 219 19.33 8.81 0.70
C ARG A 219 19.73 7.35 0.90
N TYR A 220 18.75 6.47 1.08
CA TYR A 220 18.98 5.11 1.59
C TYR A 220 18.33 4.01 0.75
N GLY A 221 17.38 4.32 -0.12
CA GLY A 221 16.48 3.34 -0.77
C GLY A 221 17.05 2.53 -1.93
N ASP A 222 18.38 2.48 -2.11
CA ASP A 222 19.09 1.78 -3.21
C ASP A 222 18.40 1.92 -4.58
N LEU A 223 18.12 3.16 -4.99
CA LEU A 223 17.40 3.47 -6.23
C LEU A 223 18.29 3.20 -7.45
N ASN A 224 17.81 2.37 -8.37
CA ASN A 224 18.41 2.20 -9.69
C ASN A 224 18.06 3.40 -10.59
N MET A 225 19.03 4.29 -10.75
CA MET A 225 18.88 5.52 -11.54
C MET A 225 18.60 5.28 -13.03
N ASP A 226 18.92 4.11 -13.57
CA ASP A 226 18.58 3.75 -14.96
C ASP A 226 17.11 3.35 -15.09
N MET A 227 16.49 2.84 -14.03
CA MET A 227 15.08 2.42 -13.99
C MET A 227 14.14 3.55 -13.58
N LEU A 228 14.63 4.53 -12.81
CA LEU A 228 13.84 5.63 -12.28
C LEU A 228 13.08 6.46 -13.35
N PRO A 229 13.67 6.83 -14.51
CA PRO A 229 12.96 7.55 -15.56
C PRO A 229 11.71 6.80 -16.06
N ARG A 230 11.84 5.48 -16.24
CA ARG A 230 10.73 4.63 -16.67
C ARG A 230 9.66 4.50 -15.59
N ALA A 231 10.05 4.37 -14.34
CA ALA A 231 9.10 4.32 -13.22
C ALA A 231 8.31 5.63 -13.12
N LEU A 232 8.99 6.78 -13.24
CA LEU A 232 8.35 8.10 -13.28
C LEU A 232 7.40 8.20 -14.48
N ASP A 233 7.83 7.78 -15.67
CA ASP A 233 6.97 7.79 -16.86
C ASP A 233 5.70 6.97 -16.67
N VAL A 234 5.82 5.73 -16.21
CA VAL A 234 4.67 4.85 -15.98
C VAL A 234 3.71 5.47 -14.97
N VAL A 235 4.19 5.91 -13.81
CA VAL A 235 3.32 6.46 -12.77
C VAL A 235 2.63 7.75 -13.20
N PHE A 236 3.34 8.66 -13.86
CA PHE A 236 2.77 9.96 -14.27
C PHE A 236 1.92 9.86 -15.54
N SER A 237 2.25 8.99 -16.49
CA SER A 237 1.40 8.70 -17.65
C SER A 237 0.09 8.05 -17.23
N CYS A 238 0.13 7.15 -16.24
CA CYS A 238 -1.05 6.59 -15.59
C CYS A 238 -1.93 7.68 -14.93
N TRP A 239 -1.31 8.74 -14.43
CA TRP A 239 -2.00 9.83 -13.72
C TRP A 239 -2.52 10.94 -14.65
N GLY A 240 -2.46 10.78 -15.98
CA GLY A 240 -3.08 11.72 -16.93
C GLY A 240 -2.67 13.20 -16.81
N ARG A 241 -1.68 13.54 -15.98
CA ARG A 241 -1.28 14.89 -15.62
C ARG A 241 0.20 15.09 -15.88
N HIS A 242 0.54 16.31 -16.26
CA HIS A 242 1.92 16.67 -16.50
C HIS A 242 2.72 16.67 -15.22
N LEU A 243 3.86 15.98 -15.25
CA LEU A 243 4.88 16.00 -14.22
C LEU A 243 5.43 17.42 -14.06
N HIS A 244 4.88 18.20 -13.13
CA HIS A 244 5.33 19.57 -12.87
C HIS A 244 6.44 19.63 -11.82
N ILE A 245 7.56 18.93 -12.07
CA ILE A 245 8.74 18.88 -11.19
C ILE A 245 9.56 20.17 -11.15
N GLY A 246 9.15 21.19 -11.90
CA GLY A 246 9.85 22.48 -11.96
C GLY A 246 10.12 23.05 -10.55
N CYS A 247 9.11 22.98 -9.67
CA CYS A 247 9.21 23.49 -8.30
C CYS A 247 10.20 22.72 -7.40
N ILE A 248 10.49 21.45 -7.72
CA ILE A 248 11.52 20.67 -7.02
C ILE A 248 12.89 21.05 -7.59
N LEU A 249 13.01 21.08 -8.92
CA LEU A 249 14.28 21.38 -9.60
C LEU A 249 14.79 22.81 -9.34
N ASP A 250 13.89 23.80 -9.24
CA ASP A 250 14.23 25.18 -8.89
C ASP A 250 14.32 25.42 -7.37
N ARG A 251 14.05 24.39 -6.57
CA ARG A 251 14.05 24.42 -5.10
C ARG A 251 13.06 25.43 -4.49
N SER A 252 11.97 25.72 -5.20
CA SER A 252 10.90 26.61 -4.71
C SER A 252 9.81 25.87 -3.94
N PHE A 253 9.74 24.53 -4.04
CA PHE A 253 8.75 23.74 -3.32
C PHE A 253 8.86 23.94 -1.81
N GLY A 254 7.71 24.17 -1.16
CA GLY A 254 7.64 24.30 0.30
C GLY A 254 8.37 25.52 0.89
N ILE A 255 8.76 26.52 0.08
CA ILE A 255 9.43 27.74 0.57
C ILE A 255 8.49 28.64 1.37
N ASP A 256 7.19 28.52 1.15
CA ASP A 256 6.19 29.33 1.82
C ASP A 256 6.11 29.04 3.33
N THR A 257 5.72 30.06 4.09
CA THR A 257 5.64 30.00 5.56
C THR A 257 4.71 28.88 6.06
N ALA A 258 3.65 28.52 5.33
CA ALA A 258 2.72 27.48 5.77
C ALA A 258 3.36 26.09 5.65
N SER A 259 4.05 25.81 4.54
CA SER A 259 4.81 24.58 4.35
C SER A 259 5.94 24.43 5.39
N GLN A 260 6.66 25.49 5.70
CA GLN A 260 7.70 25.46 6.75
C GLN A 260 7.10 25.16 8.13
N ARG A 261 5.96 25.76 8.48
CA ARG A 261 5.26 25.47 9.76
C ARG A 261 4.79 24.01 9.83
N ARG A 262 4.26 23.46 8.73
CA ARG A 262 3.85 22.05 8.67
C ARG A 262 5.03 21.09 8.79
N TRP A 263 6.17 21.43 8.19
CA TRP A 263 7.39 20.66 8.35
C TRP A 263 7.86 20.64 9.81
N LEU A 264 7.87 21.80 10.47
CA LEU A 264 8.21 21.90 11.89
C LEU A 264 7.26 21.07 12.76
N ALA A 265 5.94 21.16 12.54
CA ALA A 265 4.96 20.36 13.28
C ALA A 265 5.14 18.85 13.04
N PHE A 266 5.44 18.43 11.81
CA PHE A 266 5.76 17.04 11.51
C PHE A 266 7.00 16.57 12.28
N ARG A 267 8.05 17.38 12.34
CA ARG A 267 9.29 17.05 13.07
C ARG A 267 9.07 16.88 14.57
N GLU A 268 8.15 17.63 15.17
CA GLU A 268 7.82 17.49 16.60
C GLU A 268 7.22 16.14 16.95
N VAL A 269 6.53 15.50 16.00
CA VAL A 269 5.88 14.18 16.20
C VAL A 269 6.64 13.02 15.56
N CYS A 270 7.56 13.29 14.64
CA CYS A 270 8.35 12.27 13.98
C CYS A 270 9.48 11.78 14.91
N THR A 271 9.47 10.50 15.23
CA THR A 271 10.48 9.86 16.11
C THR A 271 11.68 9.32 15.34
N ALA A 272 11.82 9.64 14.06
CA ALA A 272 12.93 9.20 13.24
C ALA A 272 14.22 9.95 13.61
N ASP A 273 15.36 9.25 13.65
CA ASP A 273 16.64 9.88 13.96
C ASP A 273 17.11 10.85 12.86
N ASP A 274 16.70 10.61 11.61
CA ASP A 274 17.16 11.36 10.44
C ASP A 274 16.01 12.14 9.77
N VAL A 275 15.60 13.22 10.44
CA VAL A 275 14.64 14.19 9.88
C VAL A 275 15.35 15.53 9.68
N PRO A 276 15.50 16.01 8.43
CA PRO A 276 16.16 17.28 8.13
C PRO A 276 15.56 18.46 8.89
N LEU A 277 16.40 19.42 9.31
CA LEU A 277 15.94 20.54 10.13
C LEU A 277 14.93 21.41 9.38
N HIS A 278 15.18 21.59 8.09
CA HIS A 278 14.39 22.41 7.19
C HIS A 278 13.86 21.60 6.00
N MET A 279 12.65 21.92 5.57
CA MET A 279 12.04 21.33 4.37
C MET A 279 12.93 21.52 3.12
N GLN A 280 13.71 22.60 3.07
CA GLN A 280 14.59 22.88 1.93
C GLN A 280 15.79 21.95 1.82
N GLU A 281 16.19 21.30 2.90
CA GLU A 281 17.20 20.24 2.83
C GLU A 281 16.63 19.00 2.11
N VAL A 282 15.37 18.66 2.38
CA VAL A 282 14.65 17.59 1.65
C VAL A 282 14.55 17.94 0.18
N VAL A 283 14.03 19.12 -0.15
CA VAL A 283 13.86 19.56 -1.54
C VAL A 283 15.20 19.62 -2.26
N GLY A 284 16.27 20.07 -1.60
CA GLY A 284 17.63 20.08 -2.16
C GLY A 284 18.10 18.68 -2.56
N VAL A 285 17.91 17.67 -1.70
CA VAL A 285 18.25 16.27 -2.00
C VAL A 285 17.44 15.73 -3.18
N LEU A 286 16.13 16.00 -3.21
CA LEU A 286 15.26 15.57 -4.31
C LEU A 286 15.64 16.26 -5.63
N ALA A 287 15.95 17.56 -5.58
CA ALA A 287 16.40 18.31 -6.75
C ALA A 287 17.68 17.72 -7.32
N ASP A 288 18.66 17.41 -6.46
CA ASP A 288 19.95 16.86 -6.89
C ASP A 288 19.81 15.44 -7.47
N LEU A 289 18.92 14.61 -6.91
CA LEU A 289 18.59 13.29 -7.44
C LEU A 289 17.91 13.36 -8.82
N ILE A 290 16.96 14.27 -8.99
CA ILE A 290 16.11 14.36 -10.20
C ILE A 290 16.78 15.17 -11.31
N ALA A 291 17.69 16.10 -10.98
CA ALA A 291 18.33 17.00 -11.95
C ALA A 291 18.96 16.30 -13.17
N PRO A 292 19.66 15.14 -13.04
CA PRO A 292 20.19 14.40 -14.18
C PRO A 292 19.09 13.90 -15.14
N LEU A 293 17.88 13.68 -14.65
CA LEU A 293 16.76 13.12 -15.41
C LEU A 293 15.94 14.18 -16.16
N ARG A 294 16.21 15.48 -15.92
CA ARG A 294 15.40 16.61 -16.43
C ARG A 294 15.13 16.59 -17.94
N PHE A 295 16.06 16.07 -18.74
CA PHE A 295 15.89 16.01 -20.19
C PHE A 295 15.02 14.84 -20.62
N GLN A 296 15.18 13.68 -19.98
CA GLN A 296 14.38 12.49 -20.25
C GLN A 296 12.91 12.70 -19.85
N LEU A 297 12.69 13.42 -18.75
CA LEU A 297 11.35 13.74 -18.25
C LEU A 297 10.61 14.77 -19.12
N ARG A 298 11.32 15.59 -19.91
CA ARG A 298 10.72 16.53 -20.88
C ARG A 298 10.28 15.85 -22.18
N THR A 299 10.90 14.73 -22.52
CA THR A 299 10.63 13.98 -23.75
C THR A 299 9.55 12.93 -23.58
N LEU A 300 9.04 12.74 -22.37
CA LEU A 300 7.93 11.82 -22.15
C LEU A 300 6.72 12.31 -22.93
N PRO A 301 6.14 11.46 -23.80
CA PRO A 301 5.02 11.85 -24.62
C PRO A 301 3.90 12.31 -23.70
N LEU A 302 3.33 13.48 -23.99
CA LEU A 302 2.09 13.89 -23.35
C LEU A 302 1.10 12.74 -23.55
N PRO A 303 0.45 12.21 -22.49
CA PRO A 303 -0.55 11.18 -22.68
C PRO A 303 -1.51 11.69 -23.75
N HIS A 304 -1.58 10.98 -24.87
CA HIS A 304 -2.38 11.41 -26.00
C HIS A 304 -3.81 11.59 -25.47
N ALA A 305 -4.37 12.79 -25.64
CA ALA A 305 -5.79 13.07 -25.34
C ALA A 305 -6.77 12.24 -26.19
N ASN A 306 -6.25 11.33 -27.03
CA ASN A 306 -7.02 10.47 -27.90
C ASN A 306 -7.06 9.06 -27.28
N GLY A 307 -8.25 8.69 -26.83
CA GLY A 307 -8.52 7.54 -25.97
C GLY A 307 -7.95 6.20 -26.43
N SER A 308 -7.12 5.62 -25.56
CA SER A 308 -7.11 4.18 -25.27
C SER A 308 -6.44 3.89 -23.90
N ALA A 309 -6.68 4.75 -22.90
CA ALA A 309 -6.81 4.22 -21.55
C ALA A 309 -8.01 3.26 -21.56
N PHE A 310 -7.99 2.20 -20.76
CA PHE A 310 -9.07 1.22 -20.62
C PHE A 310 -10.46 1.84 -20.79
N PRO A 311 -11.42 1.16 -21.45
CA PRO A 311 -12.76 1.67 -21.53
C PRO A 311 -13.31 1.72 -20.10
N CYS A 312 -13.43 2.93 -19.55
CA CYS A 312 -14.30 3.22 -18.44
C CYS A 312 -15.74 3.03 -18.95
N THR A 313 -16.18 1.78 -19.05
CA THR A 313 -17.58 1.43 -19.31
C THR A 313 -18.39 1.79 -18.07
N GLY A 314 -19.38 2.67 -18.22
CA GLY A 314 -20.29 2.93 -17.11
C GLY A 314 -21.34 4.03 -17.24
N SER A 315 -21.48 4.74 -18.36
CA SER A 315 -22.76 5.40 -18.67
C SER A 315 -23.37 4.69 -19.87
N SER A 316 -24.21 3.69 -19.58
CA SER A 316 -25.05 3.05 -20.57
C SER A 316 -26.02 4.08 -21.15
N GLU A 317 -25.86 4.41 -22.42
CA GLU A 317 -27.02 4.78 -23.24
C GLU A 317 -27.92 3.54 -23.39
N PRO A 318 -29.24 3.68 -23.25
CA PRO A 318 -30.14 2.54 -23.34
C PRO A 318 -30.29 2.12 -24.81
N GLY A 319 -29.81 0.92 -25.17
CA GLY A 319 -30.26 0.28 -26.41
C GLY A 319 -29.30 -0.59 -27.23
N GLN A 320 -28.15 -1.03 -26.71
CA GLN A 320 -27.32 -2.02 -27.45
C GLN A 320 -27.44 -3.42 -26.86
N GLU A 321 -28.08 -4.32 -27.61
CA GLU A 321 -28.09 -5.76 -27.36
C GLU A 321 -26.69 -6.34 -27.60
N VAL A 322 -26.10 -6.91 -26.55
CA VAL A 322 -24.84 -7.65 -26.61
C VAL A 322 -25.12 -9.05 -27.17
N SER A 323 -24.38 -9.47 -28.20
CA SER A 323 -24.58 -10.77 -28.84
C SER A 323 -24.16 -11.94 -27.94
N SER A 324 -24.94 -13.02 -27.95
CA SER A 324 -24.77 -14.22 -27.12
C SER A 324 -23.39 -14.91 -27.26
N THR A 325 -22.72 -14.72 -28.39
CA THR A 325 -21.40 -15.30 -28.69
C THR A 325 -20.26 -14.79 -27.79
N ASP A 326 -20.41 -13.60 -27.22
CA ASP A 326 -19.37 -12.99 -26.36
C ASP A 326 -19.44 -13.52 -24.91
N ILE A 327 -20.61 -14.04 -24.52
CA ILE A 327 -20.84 -14.63 -23.20
C ILE A 327 -20.25 -16.05 -23.15
N ASP A 328 -20.44 -16.84 -24.21
CA ASP A 328 -19.97 -18.23 -24.26
C ASP A 328 -18.43 -18.31 -24.23
N THR A 329 -17.74 -17.37 -24.87
CA THR A 329 -16.26 -17.30 -24.89
C THR A 329 -15.67 -16.99 -23.51
N ARG A 330 -16.35 -16.15 -22.70
CA ARG A 330 -15.94 -15.81 -21.33
C ARG A 330 -16.18 -16.97 -20.37
N VAL A 331 -17.27 -17.72 -20.55
CA VAL A 331 -17.57 -18.91 -19.76
C VAL A 331 -16.56 -20.03 -20.02
N GLU A 332 -16.12 -20.25 -21.26
CA GLU A 332 -15.05 -21.23 -21.55
C GLU A 332 -13.70 -20.82 -20.96
N THR A 333 -13.37 -19.52 -20.99
CA THR A 333 -12.15 -18.99 -20.37
C THR A 333 -12.14 -19.25 -18.86
N TRP A 334 -13.27 -19.04 -18.17
CA TRP A 334 -13.39 -19.29 -16.73
C TRP A 334 -13.36 -20.78 -16.35
N LYS A 335 -13.91 -21.65 -17.19
CA LYS A 335 -13.79 -23.11 -17.01
C LYS A 335 -12.35 -23.58 -17.15
N SER A 336 -11.59 -23.03 -18.11
CA SER A 336 -10.18 -23.39 -18.33
C SER A 336 -9.25 -23.00 -17.16
N LEU A 337 -9.65 -22.00 -16.37
CA LEU A 337 -8.94 -21.54 -15.18
C LEU A 337 -9.34 -22.28 -13.89
N GLY A 338 -10.18 -23.30 -13.97
CA GLY A 338 -10.64 -24.07 -12.80
C GLY A 338 -11.58 -23.28 -11.86
N LEU A 339 -12.20 -22.20 -12.34
CA LEU A 339 -13.01 -21.27 -11.52
C LEU A 339 -14.50 -21.63 -11.42
N CYS A 340 -14.91 -22.81 -11.90
CA CYS A 340 -16.32 -23.21 -11.88
C CYS A 340 -16.52 -24.65 -11.39
N GLU A 341 -16.27 -24.89 -10.10
CA GLU A 341 -16.93 -25.98 -9.36
C GLU A 341 -17.18 -25.57 -7.90
N LEU A 342 -18.02 -24.56 -7.70
CA LEU A 342 -18.77 -24.46 -6.45
C LEU A 342 -20.24 -24.52 -6.82
N LYS A 343 -20.87 -25.65 -6.51
CA LYS A 343 -22.33 -25.69 -6.48
C LYS A 343 -22.77 -24.67 -5.42
N PRO A 344 -23.73 -23.79 -5.73
CA PRO A 344 -24.28 -22.90 -4.73
C PRO A 344 -24.76 -23.74 -3.55
N THR A 345 -24.46 -23.28 -2.35
CA THR A 345 -25.02 -23.86 -1.13
C THR A 345 -26.55 -23.78 -1.18
N PRO A 346 -27.28 -24.66 -0.49
CA PRO A 346 -28.76 -24.61 -0.46
C PRO A 346 -29.31 -23.23 -0.04
N GLU A 347 -28.58 -22.51 0.81
CA GLU A 347 -28.92 -21.13 1.22
C GLU A 347 -28.74 -20.13 0.08
N GLU A 348 -27.64 -20.21 -0.68
CA GLU A 348 -27.41 -19.36 -1.86
C GLU A 348 -28.44 -19.65 -2.96
N GLU A 349 -28.81 -20.91 -3.16
CA GLU A 349 -29.87 -21.31 -4.09
C GLU A 349 -31.24 -20.77 -3.66
N GLN A 350 -31.53 -20.77 -2.35
CA GLN A 350 -32.75 -20.18 -1.80
C GLN A 350 -32.79 -18.65 -1.96
N ILE A 351 -31.66 -17.96 -1.77
CA ILE A 351 -31.55 -16.50 -1.97
C ILE A 351 -31.75 -16.14 -3.44
N MET A 352 -31.09 -16.86 -4.36
CA MET A 352 -31.24 -16.65 -5.80
C MET A 352 -32.70 -16.85 -6.24
N ASN A 353 -33.36 -17.92 -5.77
CA ASN A 353 -34.77 -18.18 -6.07
C ASN A 353 -35.69 -17.07 -5.53
N THR A 354 -35.38 -16.51 -4.37
CA THR A 354 -36.14 -15.39 -3.77
C THR A 354 -35.99 -14.11 -4.61
N VAL A 355 -34.78 -13.80 -5.07
CA VAL A 355 -34.49 -12.62 -5.89
C VAL A 355 -35.14 -12.72 -7.27
N VAL A 356 -35.08 -13.91 -7.89
CA VAL A 356 -35.75 -14.18 -9.17
C VAL A 356 -37.27 -14.04 -9.03
N GLY A 357 -37.86 -14.57 -7.95
CA GLY A 357 -39.27 -14.40 -7.65
C GLY A 357 -39.69 -12.93 -7.47
N ALA A 358 -38.89 -12.15 -6.74
CA ALA A 358 -39.14 -10.72 -6.53
C ALA A 358 -39.08 -9.92 -7.85
N ARG A 359 -38.12 -10.21 -8.73
CA ARG A 359 -38.01 -9.57 -10.05
C ARG A 359 -39.21 -9.89 -10.95
N GLN A 360 -39.66 -11.14 -10.96
CA GLN A 360 -40.85 -11.54 -11.73
C GLN A 360 -42.12 -10.88 -11.20
N GLN A 361 -42.25 -10.67 -9.89
CA GLN A 361 -43.37 -9.93 -9.32
C GLN A 361 -43.33 -8.43 -9.65
N LEU A 362 -42.14 -7.83 -9.68
CA LEU A 362 -41.97 -6.42 -10.06
C LEU A 362 -42.34 -6.19 -11.52
N ALA A 363 -41.91 -7.07 -12.42
CA ALA A 363 -42.24 -7.02 -13.85
C ALA A 363 -43.77 -7.13 -14.08
N LYS A 364 -44.46 -7.98 -13.32
CA LYS A 364 -45.93 -8.09 -13.38
C LYS A 364 -46.67 -6.84 -12.87
N ARG A 365 -46.08 -6.08 -11.96
CA ARG A 365 -46.66 -4.80 -11.48
C ARG A 365 -46.48 -3.66 -12.48
N GLN A 366 -45.38 -3.67 -13.22
CA GLN A 366 -45.07 -2.65 -14.23
C GLN A 366 -45.87 -2.82 -15.53
N SER A 367 -46.43 -4.01 -15.79
CA SER A 367 -47.29 -4.26 -16.95
C SER A 367 -48.77 -3.85 -16.74
N CYS A 368 -49.11 -3.11 -15.69
CA CYS A 368 -50.48 -2.66 -15.44
C CYS A 368 -50.71 -1.30 -16.14
N PRO A 369 -51.53 -1.22 -17.21
CA PRO A 369 -51.72 0.02 -17.95
C PRO A 369 -52.46 1.05 -17.08
N LEU A 370 -51.86 2.24 -16.96
CA LEU A 370 -52.44 3.37 -16.24
C LEU A 370 -53.78 3.77 -16.86
N ARG A 371 -54.82 3.83 -16.03
CA ARG A 371 -56.18 4.28 -16.39
C ARG A 371 -56.12 5.79 -16.68
N PRO A 372 -56.65 6.29 -17.81
CA PRO A 372 -56.60 7.72 -18.10
C PRO A 372 -57.52 8.49 -17.13
N LEU A 373 -56.97 9.55 -16.55
CA LEU A 373 -57.69 10.50 -15.69
C LEU A 373 -58.59 11.38 -16.56
N ALA A 374 -59.85 11.53 -16.15
CA ALA A 374 -60.81 12.41 -16.81
C ALA A 374 -60.43 13.89 -16.61
N PRO A 375 -60.73 14.77 -17.59
CA PRO A 375 -60.43 16.19 -17.47
C PRO A 375 -61.39 16.86 -16.45
N LEU A 376 -60.82 17.65 -15.55
CA LEU A 376 -61.54 18.49 -14.60
C LEU A 376 -62.11 19.72 -15.33
N ALA A 377 -63.36 20.05 -15.02
CA ALA A 377 -64.06 21.28 -15.42
C ALA A 377 -63.99 22.34 -14.31
#